data_AF-A0A524N1Y1-F1
#
_entry.id   AF-A0A524N1Y1-F1
#
_cell.length_a   1.000
_cell.length_b   1.000
_cell.length_c   1.000
_cell.angle_alpha   90.00
_cell.angle_beta   90.00
_cell.angle_gamma   90.00
#
_symmetry.space_group_name_H-M   'P 1'
#
loop_
_entity.id
_entity.type
_entity.pdbx_description
1 polymer ?
#
loop_
_entity_poly.entity_id
_entity_poly.type
_entity_poly.pdbx_seq_one_letter_code
_entity_poly.pdbx_strand_id
1 'polypeptide(L)' 'RCPIQQAEEFFVALMEQGVSTELVRFPDENHELSRSGKPKHREERFQHILRWFEKHLK' A
#
# COMPACT_ATOMS: atom_id res chain seq x y z
N ARG A 1 1.75 -15.42 -7.78
CA ARG A 1 0.89 -14.67 -6.83
C ARG A 1 1.79 -14.05 -5.76
N CYS A 2 1.39 -12.94 -5.15
CA CYS A 2 2.11 -12.25 -4.08
C CYS A 2 1.21 -12.25 -2.82
N PRO A 3 1.44 -13.14 -1.84
CA PRO A 3 0.66 -13.20 -0.60
C PRO A 3 0.88 -11.95 0.28
N ILE A 4 -0.12 -11.60 1.10
CA ILE A 4 -0.06 -10.42 1.98
C ILE A 4 1.09 -10.46 2.99
N GLN A 5 1.47 -11.65 3.45
CA GLN A 5 2.58 -11.88 4.37
C GLN A 5 3.89 -11.23 3.90
N GLN A 6 4.16 -11.23 2.57
CA GLN A 6 5.37 -10.62 2.03
C GLN A 6 5.43 -9.10 2.29
N ALA A 7 4.28 -8.42 2.26
CA ALA A 7 4.21 -6.99 2.57
C ALA A 7 4.30 -6.72 4.08
N GLU A 8 3.72 -7.59 4.90
CA GLU A 8 3.76 -7.50 6.37
C GLU A 8 5.18 -7.68 6.90
N GLU A 9 5.89 -8.71 6.45
CA GLU A 9 7.28 -8.98 6.84
C GLU A 9 8.20 -7.81 6.48
N PHE A 10 8.06 -7.27 5.26
CA PHE A 10 8.87 -6.13 4.83
C PHE A 10 8.52 -4.83 5.57
N PHE A 11 7.24 -4.58 5.85
CA PHE A 11 6.80 -3.44 6.63
C PHE A 11 7.38 -3.49 8.06
N VAL A 12 7.33 -4.65 8.72
CA VAL A 12 7.93 -4.84 10.04
C VAL A 12 9.45 -4.61 10.00
N ALA A 13 10.15 -5.18 9.02
CA ALA A 13 11.59 -4.98 8.87
C ALA A 13 11.96 -3.49 8.69
N LEU A 14 11.19 -2.71 7.91
CA LEU A 14 11.40 -1.28 7.76
C LEU A 14 11.18 -0.50 9.06
N MET A 15 10.14 -0.86 9.83
CA MET A 15 9.88 -0.25 11.14
C MET A 15 11.02 -0.53 12.13
N GLU A 16 11.53 -1.75 12.19
CA GLU A 16 12.65 -2.13 13.07
C GLU A 16 13.93 -1.36 12.73
N GLN A 17 14.15 -1.02 11.46
CA GLN A 17 15.28 -0.20 11.02
C GLN A 17 15.04 1.31 11.15
N GLY A 18 13.90 1.74 11.71
CA GLY A 18 13.58 3.16 11.89
C GLY A 18 13.30 3.91 10.58
N VAL A 19 13.01 3.19 9.48
CA VAL A 19 12.68 3.80 8.19
C VAL A 19 11.24 4.30 8.24
N SER A 20 11.01 5.57 7.86
CA SER A 20 9.66 6.11 7.71
C SER A 20 8.90 5.33 6.64
N THR A 21 7.91 4.52 7.05
CA THR A 21 7.18 3.59 6.19
C THR A 21 5.66 3.66 6.42
N GLU A 22 4.88 3.25 5.43
CA GLU A 22 3.41 3.16 5.49
C GLU A 22 2.94 1.91 4.73
N LEU A 23 2.07 1.09 5.34
CA LEU A 23 1.43 -0.06 4.70
C LEU A 23 -0.10 0.16 4.62
N VAL A 24 -0.61 0.30 3.39
CA VAL A 24 -2.05 0.44 3.13
C VAL A 24 -2.64 -0.93 2.75
N ARG A 25 -3.61 -1.41 3.53
CA ARG A 25 -4.24 -2.73 3.34
C ARG A 25 -5.72 -2.58 2.94
N PHE A 26 -6.08 -3.22 1.83
CA PHE A 26 -7.45 -3.23 1.32
C PHE A 26 -8.13 -4.58 1.61
N PRO A 27 -9.21 -4.63 2.43
CA PRO A 27 -9.97 -5.86 2.65
C PRO A 27 -10.78 -6.24 1.41
N ASP A 28 -11.05 -7.54 1.25
CA ASP A 28 -11.84 -8.11 0.15
C ASP A 28 -11.34 -7.80 -1.26
N GLU A 29 -10.06 -7.45 -1.39
CA GLU A 29 -9.38 -7.22 -2.67
C GLU A 29 -8.36 -8.31 -2.95
N ASN A 30 -7.99 -8.47 -4.21
CA ASN A 30 -6.98 -9.43 -4.64
C ASN A 30 -5.90 -8.75 -5.49
N HIS A 31 -5.08 -9.54 -6.18
CA HIS A 31 -3.97 -9.04 -6.98
C HIS A 31 -4.37 -8.08 -8.12
N GLU A 32 -5.66 -8.08 -8.51
CA GLU A 32 -6.23 -7.25 -9.55
C GLU A 32 -6.75 -5.88 -9.06
N LEU A 33 -6.57 -5.52 -7.79
CA LEU A 33 -7.05 -4.25 -7.19
C LEU A 33 -6.86 -3.04 -8.12
N SER A 34 -5.68 -2.86 -8.68
CA SER A 34 -5.36 -1.70 -9.53
C SER A 34 -6.12 -1.66 -10.87
N ARG A 35 -6.53 -2.82 -11.38
CA ARG A 35 -7.17 -2.99 -12.69
C ARG A 35 -8.69 -3.09 -12.58
N SER A 36 -9.19 -3.89 -11.62
CA SER A 36 -10.60 -4.24 -11.50
C SER A 36 -11.13 -4.32 -10.05
N GLY A 37 -10.39 -3.78 -9.07
CA GLY A 37 -10.89 -3.67 -7.69
C GLY A 37 -12.12 -2.77 -7.55
N LYS A 38 -12.75 -2.80 -6.38
CA LYS A 38 -13.94 -1.97 -6.06
C LYS A 38 -13.60 -0.50 -6.36
N PRO A 39 -14.49 0.27 -7.04
CA PRO A 39 -14.20 1.66 -7.44
C PRO A 39 -13.71 2.54 -6.29
N LYS A 40 -14.34 2.44 -5.11
CA LYS A 40 -13.93 3.17 -3.90
C LYS A 40 -12.48 2.86 -3.48
N HIS A 41 -12.10 1.59 -3.44
CA HIS A 41 -10.73 1.19 -3.05
C HIS A 41 -9.69 1.66 -4.07
N ARG A 42 -10.03 1.70 -5.36
CA ARG A 42 -9.13 2.22 -6.40
C ARG A 42 -8.90 3.71 -6.25
N GLU A 43 -9.94 4.47 -5.95
CA GLU A 43 -9.84 5.90 -5.66
C GLU A 43 -8.96 6.14 -4.41
N GLU A 44 -9.25 5.48 -3.30
CA GLU A 44 -8.46 5.56 -2.06
C GLU A 44 -6.98 5.20 -2.31
N ARG A 45 -6.71 4.13 -3.07
CA ARG A 45 -5.36 3.75 -3.47
C ARG A 45 -4.61 4.88 -4.18
N PHE A 46 -5.25 5.57 -5.12
CA PHE A 46 -4.62 6.70 -5.80
C PHE A 46 -4.37 7.88 -4.86
N GLN A 47 -5.32 8.18 -3.95
CA GLN A 47 -5.14 9.23 -2.95
C GLN A 47 -3.94 8.94 -2.03
N HIS A 48 -3.77 7.70 -1.56
CA HIS A 48 -2.62 7.30 -0.75
C HIS A 48 -1.29 7.45 -1.50
N ILE A 49 -1.23 7.02 -2.76
CA ILE A 49 -0.03 7.15 -3.59
C ILE A 49 0.33 8.63 -3.77
N LEU A 50 -0.61 9.46 -4.23
CA LEU A 50 -0.37 10.88 -4.47
C LEU A 50 0.08 11.60 -3.20
N ARG A 51 -0.56 11.31 -2.05
CA ARG A 51 -0.16 11.85 -0.75
C ARG A 51 1.26 11.47 -0.35
N TRP A 52 1.69 10.23 -0.63
CA TRP A 52 3.05 9.79 -0.32
C TRP A 52 4.10 10.53 -1.16
N PHE A 53 3.85 10.65 -2.48
CA PHE A 53 4.70 11.41 -3.39
C PHE A 53 4.78 12.88 -2.98
N GLU A 54 3.64 13.50 -2.68
CA GLU A 54 3.55 14.88 -2.19
C GLU A 54 4.40 15.13 -0.93
N LYS A 55 4.44 14.17 0.00
CA LYS A 55 5.20 14.27 1.25
C LYS A 55 6.72 14.10 1.08
N HIS A 56 7.15 13.30 0.10
CA HIS A 56 8.54 12.81 0.03
C HIS A 56 9.30 13.18 -1.25
N LEU A 57 8.63 13.65 -2.30
CA LEU A 57 9.24 13.88 -3.62
C LEU A 57 8.92 15.28 -4.20
N LYS A 58 8.43 16.19 -3.37
CA LYS A 58 8.30 17.61 -3.74
C LYS A 58 9.63 18.34 -3.72
#